data_AF-A0A0N5C0N4-F1
#
_entry.id   AF-A0A0N5C0N4-F1
#
_cell.length_a   1.000
_cell.length_b   1.000
_cell.length_c   1.000
_cell.angle_alpha   90.00
_cell.angle_beta   90.00
_cell.angle_gamma   90.00
#
_symmetry.space_group_name_H-M   'P 1'
#
loop_
_entity.id
_entity.type
_entity.pdbx_description
1 polymer ?
#
loop_
_entity_poly.entity_id
_entity_poly.type
_entity_poly.pdbx_seq_one_letter_code
_entity_poly.pdbx_strand_id
1 'polypeptide(L)'
;MNKVQEQLKKFKQDHFKEVETSNEEDVVEIEEKNSVITDFWLYVTEEYKFYAYLGLFLFYLSGQLLMNYVGFGVVYFLCFLMFLMFISLGKRKKGEVSAYSVFNENFEALPGQMTSEQFEEAMLRRKKLN
;
A
#
# COMPACT_ATOMS: atom_id res chain seq x y z
N MET A 1 -5.67 -24.75 42.63
CA MET A 1 -6.21 -24.03 41.46
C MET A 1 -5.48 -22.72 41.14
N ASN A 2 -5.02 -21.93 42.12
CA ASN A 2 -4.41 -20.61 41.85
C ASN A 2 -3.06 -20.63 41.10
N LYS A 3 -2.18 -21.62 41.39
CA LYS A 3 -0.87 -21.73 40.73
C LYS A 3 -0.95 -21.99 39.22
N VAL A 4 -1.97 -22.70 38.76
CA VAL A 4 -2.16 -23.04 37.33
C VAL A 4 -2.56 -21.79 36.53
N GLN A 5 -3.41 -20.94 37.10
CA GLN A 5 -3.83 -19.68 36.47
C GLN A 5 -2.68 -18.68 36.38
N GLU A 6 -1.80 -18.66 37.38
CA GLU A 6 -0.62 -17.81 37.43
C GLU A 6 0.43 -18.21 36.39
N GLN A 7 0.64 -19.53 36.22
CA GLN A 7 1.51 -20.10 35.17
C GLN A 7 0.98 -19.77 33.77
N LEU A 8 -0.34 -19.87 33.56
CA LEU A 8 -1.00 -19.53 32.30
C LEU A 8 -0.87 -18.04 31.95
N LYS A 9 -1.01 -17.14 32.93
CA LYS A 9 -0.81 -15.70 32.72
C LYS A 9 0.63 -15.40 32.34
N LYS A 10 1.59 -16.02 33.01
CA LYS A 10 3.02 -15.82 32.75
C LYS A 10 3.39 -16.30 31.35
N PHE A 11 2.97 -17.52 30.98
CA PHE A 11 3.16 -18.09 29.65
C PHE A 11 2.58 -17.20 28.54
N LYS A 12 1.36 -16.66 28.73
CA LYS A 12 0.72 -15.78 27.75
C LYS A 12 1.45 -14.44 27.61
N GLN A 13 1.99 -13.92 28.71
CA GLN A 13 2.76 -12.68 28.72
C GLN A 13 4.14 -12.85 28.07
N ASP A 14 4.80 -13.97 28.35
CA ASP A 14 6.11 -14.31 27.78
C ASP A 14 5.99 -14.50 26.26
N HIS A 15 4.98 -15.23 25.79
CA HIS A 15 4.71 -15.38 24.35
C HIS A 15 4.32 -14.07 23.67
N PHE A 16 3.53 -13.22 24.33
CA PHE A 16 3.15 -11.93 23.75
C PHE A 16 4.38 -11.02 23.59
N LYS A 17 5.27 -10.98 24.58
CA LYS A 17 6.54 -10.26 24.49
C LYS A 17 7.47 -10.81 23.42
N GLU A 18 7.61 -12.13 23.32
CA GLU A 18 8.46 -12.76 22.31
C GLU A 18 7.97 -12.45 20.89
N VAL A 19 6.65 -12.46 20.67
CA VAL A 19 6.02 -12.07 19.41
C VAL A 19 6.17 -10.58 19.12
N GLU A 20 6.05 -9.68 20.11
CA GLU A 20 6.31 -8.25 19.91
C GLU A 20 7.78 -7.98 19.57
N THR A 21 8.71 -8.61 20.29
CA THR A 21 10.15 -8.42 20.09
C THR A 21 10.60 -8.94 18.73
N SER A 22 10.13 -10.12 18.30
CA SER A 22 10.46 -10.66 16.97
C SER A 22 9.90 -9.81 15.85
N ASN A 23 8.66 -9.33 15.99
CA ASN A 23 8.05 -8.45 15.00
C ASN A 23 8.76 -7.10 14.93
N GLU A 24 9.19 -6.52 16.06
CA GLU A 24 9.94 -5.27 16.07
C GLU A 24 11.33 -5.42 15.40
N GLU A 25 12.06 -6.49 15.70
CA GLU A 25 13.37 -6.76 15.09
C GLU A 25 13.24 -6.98 13.56
N ASP A 26 12.28 -7.80 13.12
CA ASP A 26 12.01 -8.04 11.71
C ASP A 26 11.56 -6.77 10.98
N VAL A 27 10.70 -5.96 11.61
CA VAL A 27 10.22 -4.70 11.02
C VAL A 27 11.33 -3.68 10.90
N VAL A 28 12.20 -3.52 11.91
CA VAL A 28 13.32 -2.57 11.88
C VAL A 28 14.33 -2.94 10.79
N GLU A 29 14.68 -4.23 10.65
CA GLU A 29 15.62 -4.67 9.61
C GLU A 29 15.03 -4.49 8.19
N ILE A 30 13.74 -4.78 8.02
CA ILE A 30 13.02 -4.58 6.75
C ILE A 30 12.91 -3.08 6.43
N GLU A 31 12.63 -2.22 7.41
CA GLU A 31 12.51 -0.78 7.22
C GLU A 31 13.86 -0.13 6.88
N GLU A 32 14.96 -0.56 7.52
CA GLU A 32 16.31 -0.10 7.22
C GLU A 32 16.78 -0.52 5.82
N LYS A 33 16.58 -1.79 5.43
CA LYS A 33 16.87 -2.25 4.05
C LYS A 33 16.03 -1.53 3.01
N ASN A 34 14.75 -1.32 3.30
CA ASN A 34 13.87 -0.55 2.42
C ASN A 34 14.36 0.89 2.30
N SER A 35 14.78 1.54 3.39
CA SER A 35 15.36 2.89 3.39
C SER A 35 16.54 2.99 2.43
N VAL A 36 17.57 2.15 2.59
CA VAL A 36 18.78 2.21 1.75
C VAL A 36 18.45 1.98 0.26
N ILE A 37 17.57 1.02 -0.03
CA ILE A 37 17.13 0.74 -1.39
C ILE A 37 16.36 1.94 -1.93
N THR A 38 15.40 2.48 -1.19
CA THR A 38 14.61 3.64 -1.62
C THR A 38 15.46 4.88 -1.83
N ASP A 39 16.46 5.12 -0.97
CA ASP A 39 17.37 6.25 -1.04
C ASP A 39 18.27 6.13 -2.28
N PHE A 40 18.76 4.92 -2.58
CA PHE A 40 19.48 4.65 -3.81
C PHE A 40 18.62 4.87 -5.07
N TRP A 41 17.39 4.36 -5.08
CA TRP A 41 16.47 4.58 -6.21
C TRP A 41 16.10 6.05 -6.37
N LEU A 42 15.89 6.79 -5.28
CA LEU A 42 15.64 8.23 -5.32
C LEU A 42 16.84 8.99 -5.91
N TYR A 43 18.05 8.66 -5.46
CA TYR A 43 19.27 9.23 -6.00
C TYR A 43 19.41 9.00 -7.53
N VAL A 44 19.27 7.74 -7.96
CA VAL A 44 19.34 7.36 -9.38
C VAL A 44 18.23 8.01 -10.20
N THR A 45 17.01 8.11 -9.65
CA THR A 45 15.87 8.68 -10.36
C THR A 45 15.80 10.21 -10.30
N GLU A 46 16.47 10.90 -9.39
CA GLU A 46 16.52 12.37 -9.39
C GLU A 46 17.61 12.92 -10.30
N GLU A 47 18.85 12.47 -10.13
CA GLU A 47 19.99 12.99 -10.89
C GLU A 47 20.08 12.41 -12.31
N TYR A 48 19.62 11.16 -12.52
CA TYR A 48 19.80 10.43 -13.76
C TYR A 48 18.49 9.92 -14.37
N LYS A 49 17.42 10.73 -14.31
CA LYS A 49 16.08 10.43 -14.88
C LYS A 49 16.13 9.77 -16.26
N PHE A 50 16.87 10.38 -17.17
CA PHE A 50 16.95 9.89 -18.55
C PHE A 50 17.55 8.48 -18.63
N TYR A 51 18.64 8.23 -17.90
CA TYR A 51 19.29 6.91 -17.89
C TYR A 51 18.44 5.86 -17.18
N ALA A 52 17.71 6.23 -16.13
CA ALA A 52 16.77 5.34 -15.46
C ALA A 52 15.62 4.92 -16.40
N TYR A 53 14.99 5.88 -17.09
CA TYR A 53 13.96 5.57 -18.08
C TYR A 53 14.51 4.78 -19.28
N LEU A 54 15.71 5.11 -19.74
CA LEU A 54 16.37 4.38 -20.82
C LEU A 54 16.67 2.94 -20.41
N GLY A 55 17.18 2.72 -19.19
CA GLY A 55 17.44 1.39 -18.64
C GLY A 55 16.16 0.56 -18.54
N LEU A 56 15.07 1.15 -18.01
CA LEU A 56 13.76 0.50 -17.95
C LEU A 56 13.24 0.15 -19.36
N PHE A 57 13.38 1.06 -20.32
CA PHE A 57 12.97 0.84 -21.70
C PHE A 57 13.77 -0.29 -22.38
N LEU A 58 15.10 -0.32 -22.19
CA LEU A 58 15.95 -1.38 -22.72
C LEU A 58 15.66 -2.74 -22.06
N PHE A 59 15.39 -2.74 -20.75
CA PHE A 59 14.97 -3.94 -20.02
C PHE A 59 13.64 -4.46 -20.56
N TYR A 60 12.65 -3.58 -20.72
CA TYR A 60 11.37 -3.92 -21.35
C TYR A 60 11.56 -4.50 -22.76
N LEU A 61 12.33 -3.81 -23.61
CA LEU A 61 12.53 -4.21 -25.01
C LEU A 61 13.22 -5.57 -25.12
N SER A 62 14.25 -5.82 -24.30
CA SER A 62 14.94 -7.11 -24.28
C SER A 62 14.02 -8.26 -23.85
N GLY A 63 13.25 -8.08 -22.78
CA GLY A 63 12.24 -9.05 -22.34
C GLY A 63 11.12 -9.26 -23.37
N GLN A 64 10.65 -8.18 -24.01
CA GLN A 64 9.62 -8.24 -25.04
C GLN A 64 10.08 -9.03 -26.26
N LEU A 65 11.33 -8.82 -26.71
CA LEU A 65 11.92 -9.57 -27.83
C LEU A 65 12.03 -11.06 -27.50
N LEU A 66 12.48 -11.41 -26.29
CA LEU A 66 12.60 -12.78 -25.84
C LEU A 66 11.23 -13.47 -25.78
N MET A 67 10.23 -12.84 -25.16
CA MET A 67 8.89 -13.41 -25.03
C MET A 67 8.14 -13.49 -26.35
N ASN A 68 8.40 -12.56 -27.26
CA ASN A 68 7.88 -12.64 -28.63
C ASN A 68 8.49 -13.83 -29.39
N TYR A 69 9.76 -14.15 -29.17
CA TYR A 69 10.40 -15.34 -29.75
C TYR A 69 9.76 -16.65 -29.27
N VAL A 70 9.34 -16.72 -28.01
CA VAL A 70 8.62 -17.87 -27.44
C VAL A 70 7.13 -17.89 -27.86
N GLY A 71 6.62 -16.81 -28.46
CA GLY A 71 5.22 -16.67 -28.88
C GLY A 71 4.27 -16.11 -27.81
N PHE A 72 4.79 -15.68 -26.66
CA PHE A 72 4.01 -15.13 -25.54
C PHE A 72 4.20 -13.61 -25.37
N GLY A 73 4.61 -12.90 -26.43
CA GLY A 73 4.90 -11.46 -26.36
C GLY A 73 3.74 -10.59 -25.85
N VAL A 74 2.49 -10.94 -26.18
CA VAL A 74 1.30 -10.21 -25.71
C VAL A 74 1.07 -10.39 -24.21
N VAL A 75 1.29 -11.60 -23.69
CA VAL A 75 1.12 -11.88 -22.26
C VAL A 75 2.15 -11.10 -21.45
N TYR A 76 3.41 -11.11 -21.88
CA TYR A 76 4.47 -10.33 -21.24
C TYR A 76 4.17 -8.83 -21.27
N PHE A 77 3.70 -8.28 -22.38
CA PHE A 77 3.30 -6.89 -22.48
C PHE A 77 2.21 -6.53 -21.47
N LEU A 78 1.18 -7.38 -21.34
CA LEU A 78 0.07 -7.14 -20.42
C LEU A 78 0.54 -7.17 -18.94
N CYS A 79 1.37 -8.15 -18.59
CA CYS A 79 1.96 -8.25 -17.27
C CYS A 79 2.87 -7.05 -16.95
N PHE A 80 3.67 -6.60 -17.93
CA PHE A 80 4.55 -5.44 -17.76
C PHE A 80 3.74 -4.15 -17.56
N LEU A 81 2.62 -3.98 -18.26
CA LEU A 81 1.72 -2.84 -18.05
C LEU A 81 1.09 -2.86 -16.66
N MET A 82 0.63 -4.03 -16.19
CA MET A 82 0.17 -4.19 -14.80
C MET A 82 1.27 -3.84 -13.79
N PHE A 83 2.50 -4.30 -14.04
CA PHE A 83 3.65 -3.99 -13.20
C PHE A 83 3.92 -2.48 -13.13
N LEU A 84 3.90 -1.78 -14.26
CA LEU A 84 4.02 -0.31 -14.30
C LEU A 84 2.90 0.38 -13.53
N MET A 85 1.67 -0.12 -13.63
CA MET A 85 0.54 0.41 -12.87
C MET A 85 0.76 0.25 -11.36
N PHE A 86 1.24 -0.92 -10.90
CA PHE A 86 1.54 -1.14 -9.50
C PHE A 86 2.68 -0.27 -8.97
N ILE A 87 3.72 -0.01 -9.76
CA ILE A 87 4.78 0.93 -9.38
C ILE A 87 4.25 2.37 -9.35
N SER A 88 3.36 2.71 -10.28
CA SER A 88 2.76 4.04 -10.38
C SER A 88 1.70 4.28 -9.30
N LEU A 89 1.27 3.24 -8.56
CA LEU A 89 0.38 3.39 -7.42
C LEU A 89 1.09 4.20 -6.34
N GLY A 90 0.68 5.45 -6.19
CA GLY A 90 1.22 6.35 -5.17
C GLY A 90 0.96 5.83 -3.75
N LYS A 91 1.90 6.10 -2.85
CA LYS A 91 1.68 5.89 -1.41
C LYS A 91 0.77 7.00 -0.88
N ARG A 92 -0.20 6.65 -0.03
CA ARG A 92 -1.02 7.67 0.65
C ARG A 92 -0.14 8.52 1.55
N LYS A 93 -0.39 9.83 1.59
CA LYS A 93 0.29 10.72 2.55
C LYS A 93 -0.26 10.47 3.94
N LYS A 94 0.63 10.44 4.94
CA LYS A 94 0.26 10.30 6.35
C LYS A 94 -0.63 11.50 6.75
N GLY A 95 -1.90 11.24 7.06
CA GLY A 95 -2.90 12.26 7.38
C GLY A 95 -3.96 12.53 6.29
N GLU A 96 -3.92 11.83 5.14
CA GLU A 96 -5.01 11.91 4.18
C GLU A 96 -6.24 11.11 4.65
N VAL A 97 -7.39 11.78 4.66
CA VAL A 97 -8.69 11.12 4.87
C VAL A 97 -8.86 9.97 3.88
N SER A 98 -9.15 8.79 4.43
CA SER A 98 -9.46 7.59 3.68
C SER A 98 -10.85 7.68 3.04
N ALA A 99 -11.09 6.85 2.03
CA ALA A 99 -12.36 6.81 1.32
C ALA A 99 -13.51 6.15 2.10
N TYR A 100 -13.17 5.44 3.19
CA TYR A 100 -14.14 4.82 4.06
C TYR A 100 -14.07 5.50 5.41
N SER A 101 -15.15 6.17 5.80
CA SER A 101 -15.25 6.89 7.08
C SER A 101 -14.81 6.07 8.30
N VAL A 102 -14.95 4.74 8.27
CA VAL A 102 -14.50 3.84 9.36
C VAL A 102 -13.01 3.94 9.68
N PHE A 103 -12.18 4.40 8.74
CA PHE A 103 -10.74 4.57 8.96
C PHE A 103 -10.32 6.04 9.14
N ASN A 104 -11.28 6.98 9.16
CA ASN A 104 -11.00 8.41 9.41
C ASN A 104 -11.19 8.73 10.88
N GLU A 105 -10.36 9.65 11.40
CA GLU A 105 -10.61 10.26 12.70
C GLU A 105 -12.01 10.93 12.67
N ASN A 106 -12.81 10.71 13.71
CA ASN A 106 -14.21 11.17 13.83
C ASN A 106 -15.23 10.61 12.82
N PHE A 107 -14.92 9.52 12.10
CA PHE A 107 -15.83 8.93 11.09
C PHE A 107 -16.24 9.91 9.98
N GLU A 108 -15.37 10.86 9.64
CA GLU A 108 -15.66 11.86 8.62
C GLU A 108 -15.62 11.25 7.21
N ALA A 109 -16.59 11.59 6.37
CA ALA A 109 -16.57 11.24 4.95
C ALA A 109 -15.62 12.18 4.19
N LEU A 110 -15.14 11.74 3.01
CA LEU A 110 -14.32 12.61 2.17
C LEU A 110 -15.11 13.87 1.79
N PRO A 111 -14.50 15.07 1.85
CA PRO A 111 -15.15 16.29 1.41
C PRO A 111 -15.52 16.18 -0.07
N GLY A 112 -16.82 16.28 -0.37
CA GLY A 112 -17.35 16.15 -1.73
C GLY A 112 -17.94 14.77 -2.08
N GLN A 113 -17.89 13.78 -1.17
CA GLN A 113 -18.76 12.60 -1.30
C GLN A 113 -20.20 12.97 -0.94
N MET A 114 -21.15 12.60 -1.80
CA MET A 114 -22.58 12.65 -1.47
C MET A 114 -22.84 11.70 -0.30
N THR A 115 -23.26 12.23 0.85
CA THR A 115 -23.66 11.38 1.97
C THR A 115 -24.95 10.65 1.60
N SER A 116 -25.17 9.47 2.20
CA SER A 116 -26.40 8.71 1.98
C SER A 116 -27.65 9.52 2.34
N GLU A 117 -27.56 10.38 3.37
CA GLU A 117 -28.63 11.29 3.76
C GLU A 117 -28.90 12.36 2.70
N GLN A 118 -27.85 12.95 2.10
CA GLN A 118 -28.00 13.91 1.00
C GLN A 118 -28.58 13.25 -0.25
N PHE A 119 -28.18 12.02 -0.54
CA PHE A 119 -28.73 11.23 -1.63
C PHE A 119 -30.21 10.90 -1.40
N GLU A 120 -30.58 10.50 -0.18
CA GLU A 120 -31.96 10.21 0.20
C GLU A 120 -32.82 11.48 0.20
N GLU A 121 -32.32 12.62 0.70
CA GLU A 121 -33.02 13.91 0.64
C GLU A 121 -33.24 14.37 -0.81
N ALA A 122 -32.25 14.18 -1.68
CA ALA A 122 -32.36 14.46 -3.11
C ALA A 122 -33.37 13.54 -3.81
N MET A 123 -33.39 12.24 -3.47
CA MET A 123 -34.32 11.27 -4.07
C MET A 123 -35.76 11.46 -3.57
N LEU A 124 -35.94 11.73 -2.27
CA LEU A 124 -37.25 11.88 -1.64
C LEU A 124 -37.84 13.28 -1.79
N ARG A 125 -37.09 14.24 -2.36
CA ARG A 125 -37.50 15.63 -2.63
C ARG A 125 -38.27 16.25 -1.45
N ARG A 126 -37.76 16.06 -0.23
CA ARG A 126 -38.43 16.53 0.98
C ARG A 126 -38.23 18.04 1.08
N LYS A 127 -39.25 18.80 0.69
CA LYS A 127 -39.28 20.25 0.88
C LYS A 127 -39.17 20.52 2.38
N LYS A 128 -38.01 21.01 2.86
CA LYS A 128 -37.89 21.47 4.25
C LYS A 128 -38.94 22.57 4.46
N LEU A 129 -39.94 22.26 5.27
CA LEU A 129 -40.82 23.27 5.84
C LEU A 129 -40.00 23.93 6.95
N ASN A 130 -39.69 25.20 6.74
CA ASN A 130 -38.99 26.07 7.68
C ASN A 130 -39.67 26.10 9.05
#